data_AF-A0A946FCC5-F1
#
_entry.id   AF-A0A946FCC5-F1
#
_cell.length_a   1.000
_cell.length_b   1.000
_cell.length_c   1.000
_cell.angle_alpha   90.00
_cell.angle_beta   90.00
_cell.angle_gamma   90.00
#
_symmetry.space_group_name_H-M   'P 1'
#
loop_
_entity.id
_entity.type
_entity.pdbx_description
1 polymer ?
#
loop_
_entity_poly.entity_id
_entity_poly.type
_entity_poly.pdbx_seq_one_letter_code
_entity_poly.pdbx_strand_id
1 'polypeptide(L)' 'MKKQRQSRIIAALATLLVLSGCSSINIEPWVKPYERDRLADPIMFLDMDPVSSAYIYHVYEAREGARGGEGTAGGGCGCN' A
#
# COMPACT_ATOMS: atom_id res chain seq x y z
N MET A 1 6.17 20.74 47.76
CA MET A 1 6.69 19.66 46.86
C MET A 1 5.60 18.73 46.32
N LYS A 2 4.65 18.22 47.12
CA LYS A 2 3.58 17.30 46.65
C LYS A 2 2.66 17.89 45.55
N LYS A 3 2.28 19.17 45.68
CA LYS A 3 1.45 19.90 44.69
C LYS A 3 2.09 20.01 43.31
N GLN A 4 3.39 20.31 43.24
CA GLN A 4 4.13 20.35 41.97
C GLN A 4 4.29 18.96 41.33
N ARG A 5 4.43 17.90 42.14
CA ARG A 5 4.46 16.52 41.63
C ARG A 5 3.12 16.12 41.01
N GLN A 6 2.01 16.53 41.63
CA GLN A 6 0.67 16.27 41.10
C GLN A 6 0.39 17.01 39.78
N SER A 7 0.77 18.28 39.66
CA SER A 7 0.62 19.03 38.40
C SER A 7 1.42 18.42 37.23
N ARG A 8 2.62 17.91 37.48
CA ARG A 8 3.43 17.22 36.46
C ARG A 8 2.79 15.90 35.99
N ILE A 9 2.19 15.15 36.90
CA ILE A 9 1.50 13.90 36.57
C ILE A 9 0.25 14.16 35.73
N ILE A 10 -0.54 15.18 36.08
CA ILE A 10 -1.73 15.57 35.32
C ILE A 10 -1.35 16.04 33.91
N ALA A 11 -0.29 16.86 33.80
CA ALA A 11 0.20 17.30 32.50
C ALA A 11 0.68 16.12 31.63
N ALA A 12 1.42 15.17 32.22
CA ALA A 12 1.87 13.97 31.50
C ALA A 12 0.72 13.09 31.01
N LEU A 13 -0.31 12.89 31.84
CA LEU A 13 -1.52 12.14 31.47
C LEU A 13 -2.32 12.82 30.36
N ALA A 14 -2.44 14.16 30.40
CA ALA A 14 -3.11 14.93 29.35
C ALA A 14 -2.38 14.80 28.00
N THR A 15 -1.04 14.86 27.99
CA THR A 15 -0.25 14.68 26.78
C THR A 15 -0.42 13.28 26.18
N LEU A 16 -0.44 12.24 27.02
CA LEU A 16 -0.66 10.86 26.57
C LEU A 16 -2.05 10.65 25.94
N LEU A 17 -3.07 11.36 26.43
CA LEU A 17 -4.42 11.29 25.87
C LEU A 17 -4.54 11.94 24.48
N VAL A 18 -3.77 12.99 24.21
CA VAL A 18 -3.78 13.67 22.90
C VAL A 18 -3.05 12.83 21.84
N LEU A 19 -2.06 12.04 22.22
CA LEU A 19 -1.29 11.19 21.29
C LEU A 19 -2.00 9.90 20.88
N SER A 20 -3.07 9.47 21.55
CA SER A 20 -3.77 8.21 21.25
C SER A 20 -4.89 8.31 20.19
N GLY A 21 -5.08 9.50 19.59
CA GLY A 21 -6.20 9.78 18.68
C GLY A 21 -6.13 9.13 17.29
N CYS A 22 -4.96 8.67 16.81
CA CYS A 22 -4.84 8.21 15.42
C CYS A 22 -5.14 6.73 15.20
N SER A 23 -5.10 5.87 16.24
CA SER A 23 -5.30 4.41 16.08
C SER A 23 -6.68 3.92 16.50
N SER A 24 -7.48 4.77 17.17
CA SER A 24 -8.77 4.40 17.77
C SER A 24 -9.97 4.87 16.97
N ILE A 25 -9.73 5.59 15.87
CA ILE A 25 -10.76 5.92 14.90
C ILE A 25 -11.06 4.63 14.13
N ASN A 26 -12.24 4.05 14.36
CA ASN A 26 -12.81 2.92 13.62
C ASN A 26 -13.15 3.34 12.17
N ILE A 27 -12.19 3.91 11.45
CA ILE A 27 -12.20 3.90 10.00
C ILE A 27 -11.62 2.55 9.62
N GLU A 28 -12.34 1.78 8.81
CA GLU A 28 -11.76 0.65 8.10
C GLU A 28 -10.90 1.25 6.98
N PRO A 29 -9.55 1.27 7.08
CA PRO A 29 -8.70 1.91 6.07
C PRO A 29 -8.67 1.14 4.75
N TRP A 30 -9.40 0.03 4.62
CA TRP A 30 -9.42 -0.85 3.47
C TRP A 30 -10.79 -0.86 2.79
N VAL A 31 -10.76 -0.91 1.47
CA VAL A 31 -11.93 -1.13 0.62
C VAL A 31 -12.14 -2.64 0.46
N LYS A 32 -13.39 -3.09 0.30
CA LYS A 32 -13.67 -4.52 0.11
C LYS A 32 -12.94 -5.05 -1.13
N PRO A 33 -12.44 -6.29 -1.15
CA PRO A 33 -11.57 -6.79 -2.22
C PRO A 33 -12.10 -6.59 -3.65
N TYR A 34 -13.42 -6.73 -3.85
CA TYR A 34 -14.10 -6.60 -5.13
C TYR A 34 -14.43 -5.15 -5.55
N GLU A 35 -14.24 -4.19 -4.65
CA GLU A 35 -14.39 -2.75 -4.93
C GLU A 35 -13.04 -2.09 -5.25
N ARG A 36 -11.92 -2.80 -5.01
CA ARG A 36 -10.56 -2.30 -5.28
C ARG A 36 -10.33 -1.96 -6.76
N ASP A 37 -10.97 -2.68 -7.68
CA ASP A 37 -10.83 -2.43 -9.12
C ASP A 37 -11.37 -1.05 -9.53
N ARG A 38 -12.26 -0.46 -8.73
CA ARG A 38 -12.83 0.88 -9.00
C ARG A 38 -11.91 2.02 -8.55
N LEU A 39 -10.87 1.72 -7.76
CA LEU A 39 -9.89 2.70 -7.30
C LEU A 39 -8.77 2.90 -8.32
N ALA A 40 -8.48 1.88 -9.15
CA ALA A 40 -7.49 1.95 -10.20
C ALA A 40 -8.09 2.63 -11.45
N ASP A 41 -7.66 3.85 -11.73
CA ASP A 41 -7.97 4.54 -12.99
C ASP A 41 -7.12 3.93 -14.12
N PRO A 42 -7.64 3.77 -15.36
CA PRO A 42 -6.85 3.36 -16.50
C PRO A 42 -5.53 4.13 -16.69
N ILE A 43 -5.42 5.39 -16.27
CA ILE A 43 -4.15 6.13 -16.34
C ILE A 43 -3.04 5.55 -15.44
N MET A 44 -3.41 4.73 -14.44
CA MET A 44 -2.49 4.11 -13.48
C MET A 44 -1.89 2.80 -13.99
N PHE A 45 -2.31 2.32 -15.17
CA PHE A 45 -1.66 1.16 -15.77
C PHE A 45 -0.22 1.51 -16.16
N LEU A 46 0.74 0.68 -15.72
CA LEU A 46 2.15 0.78 -16.13
C LEU A 46 2.34 0.57 -17.63
N ASP A 47 1.41 -0.17 -18.24
CA ASP A 47 1.41 -0.50 -19.65
C ASP A 47 0.01 -0.26 -20.23
N MET A 48 -0.03 0.52 -21.30
CA MET A 48 -1.26 0.88 -22.01
C MET A 48 -1.73 -0.22 -22.97
N ASP A 49 -0.85 -1.13 -23.38
CA ASP A 49 -1.17 -2.26 -24.26
C ASP A 49 -0.59 -3.58 -23.71
N PRO A 50 -1.22 -4.11 -22.64
CA PRO A 50 -0.75 -5.33 -21.98
C PRO A 50 -0.82 -6.57 -22.88
N VAL A 51 -1.59 -6.53 -23.98
CA VAL A 51 -1.71 -7.67 -24.91
C VAL A 51 -0.50 -7.71 -25.83
N SER A 52 -0.12 -6.57 -26.40
CA SER A 52 1.06 -6.45 -27.24
C SER A 52 2.35 -6.73 -26.46
N SER A 53 2.47 -6.17 -25.25
CA SER A 53 3.65 -6.39 -24.42
C SER A 53 3.79 -7.85 -24.01
N ALA A 54 2.71 -8.52 -23.58
CA ALA A 54 2.72 -9.95 -23.27
C ALA A 54 3.20 -10.80 -24.47
N TYR A 55 2.80 -10.45 -25.69
CA TYR A 55 3.29 -11.12 -26.89
C TYR A 55 4.80 -10.92 -27.10
N ILE A 56 5.28 -9.68 -27.00
CA ILE A 56 6.70 -9.33 -27.12
C ILE A 56 7.52 -10.03 -26.03
N TYR A 57 7.04 -10.07 -24.79
CA TYR A 57 7.70 -10.76 -23.69
C TYR A 57 7.80 -12.26 -23.91
N HIS A 58 6.75 -12.89 -24.45
CA HIS A 58 6.83 -14.30 -24.83
C HIS A 58 7.92 -14.57 -25.88
N VAL A 59 8.10 -13.64 -26.83
CA VAL A 59 9.19 -13.72 -27.82
C VAL A 59 10.56 -13.61 -27.15
N TYR A 60 10.75 -12.69 -26.20
CA TYR A 60 12.01 -12.57 -25.47
C TYR A 60 12.30 -13.79 -24.61
N GLU A 61 11.32 -14.31 -23.87
CA GLU A 61 11.49 -15.55 -23.08
C GLU A 61 11.97 -16.72 -23.95
N ALA A 62 11.41 -16.85 -25.16
CA ALA A 62 11.78 -17.91 -26.09
C ALA A 62 13.18 -17.72 -26.69
N ARG A 63 13.57 -16.47 -26.98
CA ARG A 63 14.85 -16.15 -27.62
C ARG A 63 16.02 -16.12 -26.64
N GLU A 64 15.77 -15.64 -25.43
CA GLU A 64 16.81 -15.38 -24.43
C GLU A 64 16.90 -16.51 -23.40
N GLY A 65 15.92 -17.43 -23.37
CA GLY A 65 15.88 -18.53 -22.41
C GLY A 65 15.66 -18.07 -20.96
N ALA A 66 15.33 -16.79 -20.75
CA ALA A 66 15.07 -16.19 -19.46
C ALA A 66 13.56 -16.10 -19.24
N ARG A 67 12.99 -17.08 -18.52
CA ARG A 67 11.57 -17.06 -18.12
C ARG A 67 11.37 -16.34 -16.80
N GLY A 68 10.32 -15.54 -16.70
CA GLY A 68 9.90 -14.89 -15.45
C GLY A 68 10.70 -13.65 -15.04
N GLY A 69 11.54 -13.08 -15.91
CA GLY A 69 12.31 -11.86 -15.64
C GLY A 69 11.48 -10.56 -15.71
N GLU A 70 10.35 -10.60 -16.40
CA GLU A 70 9.56 -9.41 -16.74
C GLU A 70 8.43 -9.09 -15.74
N GLY A 71 8.35 -9.84 -14.64
CA GLY A 71 7.26 -9.70 -13.66
C GLY A 71 5.95 -10.34 -14.12
N THR A 72 4.91 -10.24 -13.29
CA THR A 72 3.58 -10.78 -13.57
C THR A 72 2.71 -9.73 -14.27
N ALA A 73 1.70 -10.17 -15.03
CA ALA A 73 0.76 -9.26 -15.68
C ALA A 73 -0.05 -8.46 -14.63
N GLY A 74 0.46 -7.29 -14.23
CA GLY A 74 -0.17 -6.39 -13.26
C GLY A 74 0.78 -5.35 -12.69
N GLY A 75 0.22 -4.21 -12.24
CA GLY A 75 0.97 -3.13 -11.59
C GLY A 75 1.44 -3.50 -10.19
N GLY A 76 2.60 -4.13 -10.06
CA GLY A 76 3.23 -4.47 -8.79
C GLY A 76 4.71 -4.84 -8.97
N CYS A 77 5.46 -5.06 -7.87
CA CYS A 77 6.91 -5.33 -7.92
C CYS A 77 7.31 -6.66 -8.59
N GLY A 78 6.39 -7.38 -9.23
CA GLY A 78 6.66 -8.71 -9.82
C GLY A 78 7.06 -9.79 -8.80
N CYS A 79 7.01 -9.48 -7.51
CA CYS A 79 7.36 -10.41 -6.45
C CYS A 79 6.17 -11.36 -6.19
N ASN A 80 6.27 -12.60 -6.69
CA ASN A 80 5.46 -13.73 -6.20
C ASN A 80 6.01 -14.19 -4.85
#